data_AF-A0AA92CIE0-F1
#
_entry.id   AF-A0AA92CIE0-F1
#
_cell.length_a   1.000
_cell.length_b   1.000
_cell.length_c   1.000
_cell.angle_alpha   90.00
_cell.angle_beta   90.00
_cell.angle_gamma   90.00
#
_symmetry.space_group_name_H-M   'P 1'
#
loop_
_entity.id
_entity.type
_entity.pdbx_description
1 polymer ?
#
loop_
_entity_poly.entity_id
_entity_poly.type
_entity_poly.pdbx_seq_one_letter_code
_entity_poly.pdbx_strand_id
1 'polypeptide(L)' 'MTEYDRLPPSLRAWMQEAALPWSPRSCRSIWMKVKQDGGTDRQAIARLAAVEAAMLKRAAEA' A
#
# COMPACT_ATOMS: atom_id res chain seq x y z
N MET A 1 3.88 -7.31 -18.91
CA MET A 1 2.47 -7.20 -18.49
C MET A 1 2.43 -7.06 -16.99
N THR A 2 1.83 -5.97 -16.53
CA THR A 2 2.29 -5.14 -15.41
C THR A 2 1.81 -5.67 -14.06
N GLU A 3 2.69 -5.76 -13.05
CA GLU A 3 2.30 -6.12 -11.68
C GLU A 3 1.18 -5.22 -11.12
N TYR A 4 1.07 -4.00 -11.67
CA TYR A 4 0.03 -3.02 -11.41
C TYR A 4 -1.37 -3.45 -11.89
N ASP A 5 -1.45 -4.20 -13.00
CA ASP A 5 -2.71 -4.68 -13.58
C ASP A 5 -3.32 -5.83 -12.76
N ARG A 6 -2.46 -6.61 -12.08
CA ARG A 6 -2.87 -7.67 -11.15
C ARG A 6 -3.23 -7.17 -9.75
N LEU A 7 -3.23 -5.86 -9.52
CA LEU A 7 -3.59 -5.31 -8.21
C LEU A 7 -5.11 -5.25 -8.06
N PRO A 8 -5.64 -5.56 -6.86
CA PRO A 8 -7.05 -5.38 -6.58
C PRO A 8 -7.45 -3.90 -6.69
N PRO A 9 -8.69 -3.61 -7.11
CA PRO A 9 -9.17 -2.25 -7.36
C PRO A 9 -9.03 -1.35 -6.13
N SER A 10 -9.26 -1.88 -4.93
CA SER A 10 -9.08 -1.15 -3.66
C SER A 10 -7.64 -0.69 -3.44
N LEU A 11 -6.66 -1.50 -3.82
CA LEU A 11 -5.24 -1.15 -3.71
C LEU A 11 -4.83 -0.11 -4.75
N ARG A 12 -5.38 -0.21 -5.96
CA ARG A 12 -5.20 0.83 -7.00
C ARG A 12 -5.79 2.16 -6.57
N ALA A 13 -7.00 2.17 -6.02
CA ALA A 13 -7.63 3.38 -5.51
C ALA A 13 -6.77 4.06 -4.44
N TRP A 14 -6.28 3.29 -3.46
CA TRP A 14 -5.37 3.83 -2.45
C TRP A 14 -4.07 4.39 -3.04
N MET A 15 -3.45 3.72 -4.02
CA MET A 15 -2.26 4.25 -4.69
C MET A 15 -2.51 5.55 -5.46
N GLN A 16 -3.74 5.82 -5.92
CA GLN A 16 -4.08 7.07 -6.58
C GLN A 16 -4.21 8.23 -5.57
N GLU A 17 -4.61 7.93 -4.33
CA GLU A 17 -4.72 8.92 -3.26
C GLU A 17 -3.44 9.09 -2.44
N ALA A 18 -2.52 8.11 -2.51
CA ALA A 18 -1.24 8.12 -1.86
C ALA A 18 -0.39 9.34 -2.28
N ALA A 19 0.16 10.06 -1.31
CA ALA A 19 0.97 11.25 -1.55
C ALA A 19 2.41 10.93 -2.00
N LEU A 20 2.88 9.70 -1.73
CA LEU A 20 4.21 9.25 -2.08
C LEU A 20 4.21 8.38 -3.35
N PRO A 21 5.28 8.41 -4.17
CA PRO A 21 5.44 7.54 -5.33
C PRO A 21 5.77 6.10 -4.89
N TRP A 22 4.76 5.40 -4.40
CA TRP A 22 4.88 4.02 -3.96
C TRP A 22 5.10 3.07 -5.14
N SER A 23 6.06 2.14 -5.00
CA SER A 23 6.24 1.06 -5.96
C SER A 23 5.18 -0.05 -5.77
N PRO A 24 4.55 -0.55 -6.86
CA PRO A 24 3.46 -1.52 -6.76
C PRO A 24 3.84 -2.85 -6.09
N ARG A 25 5.11 -3.23 -6.18
CA ARG A 25 5.67 -4.42 -5.51
C ARG A 25 5.58 -4.33 -3.98
N SER A 26 5.98 -3.19 -3.40
CA SER A 26 5.97 -2.99 -1.95
C SER A 26 4.55 -3.01 -1.39
N CYS A 27 3.63 -2.31 -2.07
CA CYS A 27 2.23 -2.28 -1.67
C CYS A 27 1.58 -3.66 -1.76
N ARG A 28 1.83 -4.40 -2.85
CA ARG A 28 1.37 -5.78 -3.01
C ARG A 28 1.93 -6.71 -1.93
N SER A 29 3.19 -6.54 -1.55
CA SER A 29 3.80 -7.38 -0.50
C SER A 29 3.14 -7.15 0.86
N ILE A 30 2.84 -5.90 1.23
CA ILE A 30 2.14 -5.57 2.49
C ILE A 30 0.71 -6.09 2.44
N TRP A 31 0.01 -5.88 1.32
CA TRP A 31 -1.34 -6.38 1.09
C TRP A 31 -1.42 -7.89 1.24
N MET A 32 -0.55 -8.62 0.54
CA MET A 32 -0.50 -10.08 0.62
C MET A 32 -0.19 -10.56 2.04
N LYS A 33 0.62 -9.84 2.81
CA LYS A 33 0.90 -10.19 4.20
C LYS A 33 -0.36 -10.13 5.05
N VAL A 34 -1.15 -9.06 4.92
CA VAL A 34 -2.41 -8.90 5.65
C VAL A 34 -3.45 -9.91 5.19
N LYS A 35 -3.58 -10.17 3.88
CA LYS A 35 -4.51 -11.19 3.37
C LYS A 35 -4.13 -12.61 3.83
N GLN A 36 -2.83 -12.92 3.91
CA GLN A 36 -2.35 -14.21 4.44
C GLN A 36 -2.66 -14.38 5.93
N ASP A 37 -2.67 -13.29 6.69
CA ASP A 37 -3.07 -13.27 8.10
C ASP A 37 -4.59 -13.40 8.30
N GLY A 38 -5.36 -13.59 7.21
CA GLY A 38 -6.83 -13.59 7.25
C GLY A 38 -7.43 -12.19 7.35
N GLY A 39 -6.62 -11.15 7.17
CA GLY A 39 -7.03 -9.76 7.28
C GLY A 39 -7.91 -9.29 6.13
N THR A 40 -8.72 -8.28 6.43
CA THR A 40 -9.62 -7.65 5.46
C THR A 40 -8.89 -6.64 4.58
N ASP A 41 -9.47 -6.31 3.43
CA ASP A 41 -8.92 -5.31 2.51
C ASP A 41 -8.75 -3.95 3.21
N ARG A 42 -9.66 -3.60 4.13
CA ARG A 42 -9.55 -2.39 4.95
C ARG A 42 -8.34 -2.41 5.88
N GLN A 43 -8.02 -3.55 6.51
CA GLN A 43 -6.82 -3.68 7.33
C GLN A 43 -5.55 -3.58 6.48
N ALA A 44 -5.57 -4.12 5.26
CA ALA A 44 -4.44 -4.00 4.34
C ALA A 44 -4.17 -2.54 3.97
N ILE A 45 -5.23 -1.78 3.63
CA ILE A 45 -5.17 -0.34 3.35
C ILE A 45 -4.69 0.43 4.58
N ALA A 46 -5.25 0.16 5.77
CA ALA A 46 -4.84 0.83 7.01
C ALA A 46 -3.36 0.59 7.32
N ARG A 47 -2.86 -0.63 7.06
CA ARG A 47 -1.44 -0.96 7.23
C ARG A 47 -0.57 -0.18 6.24
N LEU A 48 -0.99 -0.07 4.98
CA LEU A 48 -0.31 0.72 3.96
C LEU A 48 -0.26 2.21 4.34
N ALA A 49 -1.39 2.79 4.73
CA ALA A 49 -1.46 4.18 5.18
C ALA A 49 -0.58 4.47 6.40
N ALA A 50 -0.48 3.53 7.36
CA ALA A 50 0.40 3.68 8.52
C ALA A 50 1.89 3.69 8.14
N VAL A 51 2.29 2.84 7.18
CA VAL A 51 3.67 2.83 6.66
C VAL A 51 3.94 4.10 5.85
N GLU A 52 2.96 4.56 5.06
CA GLU A 52 3.03 5.84 4.35
C GLU A 52 3.24 7.01 5.29
N ALA A 53 2.43 7.15 6.34
CA ALA A 53 2.60 8.22 7.31
C ALA A 53 3.99 8.18 7.97
N ALA A 54 4.53 6.99 8.27
CA ALA A 54 5.87 6.84 8.82
C ALA A 54 6.98 7.23 7.82
N MET A 55 6.83 6.86 6.55
CA MET A 55 7.77 7.21 5.48
C MET A 55 7.70 8.69 5.14
N LEU A 56 6.49 9.26 5.07
CA LEU A 56 6.26 10.70 4.85
C LEU A 56 6.90 11.52 5.96
N LYS A 57 6.73 11.10 7.22
CA LYS A 57 7.38 11.76 8.36
C LYS A 57 8.90 11.74 8.21
N ARG A 58 9.49 10.60 7.83
CA ARG A 58 10.94 10.50 7.60
C ARG A 58 11.41 11.33 6.40
N ALA A 59 10.64 11.35 5.32
CA ALA A 59 10.96 12.09 4.11
C ALA A 59 10.79 13.60 4.29
N ALA A 60 9.88 14.05 5.16
CA ALA A 60 9.69 15.45 5.50
C ALA A 60 10.76 15.99 6.47
N GLU A 61 11.47 15.12 7.19
CA GLU A 61 12.56 15.49 8.11
C GLU A 61 13.95 15.41 7.47
N ALA A 62 14.06 15.12 6.17
CA ALA A 62 15.31 15.04 5.40
C ALA A 62 15.43 16.21 4.41
#